data_AF-A0A9E0XH26-F1
#
_entry.id   AF-A0A9E0XH26-F1
#
_cell.length_a   1.000
_cell.length_b   1.000
_cell.length_c   1.000
_cell.angle_alpha   90.00
_cell.angle_beta   90.00
_cell.angle_gamma   90.00
#
_symmetry.space_group_name_H-M   'P 1'
#
loop_
_entity.id
_entity.type
_entity.pdbx_description
1 polymer ?
#
loop_
_entity_poly.entity_id
_entity_poly.type
_entity_poly.pdbx_seq_one_letter_code
_entity_poly.pdbx_strand_id
1 'polypeptide(L)'
;MDRTTRILQNLLRLAQSLKRISPLFLLPLSLIPLCLALVLLEIKNDKLKAWTERIELLEQKAISAERLKTAQQLLWTRVQKSNPQYLSEAVESLTLLAPELRRVQALAWQYPDHRALHDRLSFLQGDKNKIRFSQTVQRQGPFFHEAEIRMQNAVQMNESDLTQFLAALEDPESKDRPLLLIKDIELKKLKEKADETVYTVQAEVIKRSP
;
A
#
# COMPACT_ATOMS: atom_id res chain seq x y z
N MET A 1 17.93 68.76 -40.11
CA MET A 1 16.73 68.22 -40.79
C MET A 1 16.23 67.01 -40.02
N ASP A 2 15.17 67.20 -39.25
CA ASP A 2 14.76 66.30 -38.17
C ASP A 2 14.17 64.97 -38.62
N ARG A 3 14.57 63.88 -37.96
CA ARG A 3 14.04 62.52 -38.16
C ARG A 3 12.51 62.46 -38.07
N THR A 4 11.90 63.32 -37.25
CA THR A 4 10.44 63.43 -37.09
C THR A 4 9.75 63.90 -38.38
N THR A 5 10.35 64.83 -39.13
CA THR A 5 9.79 65.34 -40.40
C THR A 5 9.80 64.30 -41.51
N ARG A 6 10.82 63.42 -41.57
CA ARG A 6 10.87 62.32 -42.54
C ARG A 6 9.84 61.23 -42.22
N ILE A 7 9.62 60.92 -40.95
CA ILE A 7 8.59 59.96 -40.53
C ILE A 7 7.20 60.49 -40.88
N LEU A 8 6.93 61.77 -40.60
CA LEU A 8 5.66 62.41 -40.97
C LEU A 8 5.42 62.41 -42.48
N GLN A 9 6.44 62.75 -43.30
CA GLN A 9 6.32 62.71 -44.76
C GLN A 9 6.07 61.30 -45.30
N ASN A 10 6.71 60.28 -44.71
CA ASN A 10 6.48 58.89 -45.11
C ASN A 10 5.07 58.41 -44.73
N LEU A 11 4.57 58.78 -43.55
CA LEU A 11 3.19 58.48 -43.15
C LEU A 11 2.16 59.22 -44.02
N LEU A 12 2.43 60.46 -44.41
CA LEU A 12 1.57 61.25 -45.31
C LEU A 12 1.52 60.67 -46.73
N ARG A 13 2.67 60.21 -47.26
CA ARG A 13 2.72 59.50 -48.56
C ARG A 13 2.00 58.17 -48.52
N LEU A 14 2.13 57.41 -47.42
CA LEU A 14 1.37 56.18 -47.21
C LEU A 14 -0.13 56.47 -47.15
N ALA A 15 -0.57 57.47 -46.39
CA ALA A 15 -1.98 57.86 -46.30
C ALA A 15 -2.55 58.32 -47.66
N GLN A 16 -1.78 59.08 -48.45
CA GLN A 16 -2.17 59.48 -49.81
C GLN A 16 -2.24 58.29 -50.78
N SER A 17 -1.32 57.33 -50.68
CA SER A 17 -1.36 56.10 -51.47
C SER A 17 -2.58 55.23 -51.13
N LEU A 18 -2.97 55.21 -49.85
CA LEU A 18 -4.18 54.53 -49.34
C LEU A 18 -5.47 55.15 -49.87
N LYS A 19 -5.50 56.47 -50.14
CA LYS A 19 -6.68 57.18 -50.69
C LYS A 19 -6.99 56.83 -52.15
N ARG A 20 -6.04 56.25 -52.89
CA ARG A 20 -6.18 55.81 -54.29
C ARG A 20 -6.63 54.35 -54.44
N ILE A 21 -6.66 53.60 -53.34
CA ILE A 21 -7.06 52.21 -53.32
C ILE A 21 -8.59 52.16 -53.30
N SER A 22 -9.20 51.30 -54.14
CA SER A 22 -10.66 51.19 -54.18
C SER A 22 -11.20 50.76 -52.80
N PRO A 23 -12.35 51.28 -52.34
CA PRO A 23 -12.88 50.99 -51.01
C PRO A 23 -13.14 49.49 -50.76
N LEU A 24 -13.22 48.69 -51.83
CA LEU A 24 -13.33 47.24 -51.78
C LEU A 24 -12.07 46.54 -51.23
N PHE A 25 -10.87 47.12 -51.37
CA PHE A 25 -9.63 46.54 -50.81
C PHE A 25 -9.37 46.94 -49.35
N LEU A 26 -10.08 47.94 -48.81
CA LEU A 26 -9.99 48.32 -47.39
C LEU A 26 -10.76 47.34 -46.49
N LEU A 27 -11.83 46.74 -47.00
CA LEU A 27 -12.63 45.74 -46.29
C LEU A 27 -11.80 44.52 -45.84
N PRO A 28 -11.07 43.79 -46.71
CA PRO A 28 -10.27 42.64 -46.28
C PRO A 28 -9.11 43.05 -45.36
N LEU A 29 -8.54 44.23 -45.54
CA LEU A 29 -7.46 44.74 -44.68
C LEU A 29 -7.94 44.98 -43.24
N SER A 30 -9.19 45.42 -43.07
CA SER A 30 -9.84 45.56 -41.75
C SER A 30 -10.19 44.23 -41.09
N LEU A 31 -10.29 43.14 -41.86
CA LEU A 31 -10.59 41.80 -41.36
C LEU A 31 -9.37 41.11 -40.74
N ILE A 32 -8.17 41.43 -41.22
CA ILE A 32 -6.91 40.87 -40.72
C ILE A 32 -6.73 41.01 -39.20
N PRO A 33 -6.88 42.20 -38.57
CA PRO A 33 -6.75 42.33 -37.13
C PRO A 33 -7.83 41.54 -36.37
N LEU A 34 -9.03 41.37 -36.95
CA LEU A 34 -10.09 40.55 -36.36
C LEU A 34 -9.70 39.07 -36.38
N CYS A 35 -9.23 38.54 -37.52
CA CYS A 35 -8.75 37.16 -37.62
C CYS A 35 -7.56 36.90 -36.68
N LEU A 36 -6.63 37.84 -36.59
CA LEU A 36 -5.48 37.73 -35.69
C LEU A 36 -5.90 37.73 -34.22
N ALA A 37 -6.89 38.56 -33.85
CA ALA A 37 -7.47 38.54 -32.51
C ALA A 37 -8.14 37.20 -32.17
N LEU A 38 -8.86 36.60 -33.12
CA LEU A 38 -9.48 35.27 -32.96
C LEU A 38 -8.42 34.19 -32.73
N VAL A 39 -7.38 34.13 -33.56
CA VAL A 39 -6.27 33.16 -33.41
C VAL A 39 -5.56 33.34 -32.05
N LEU A 40 -5.28 34.57 -31.64
CA LEU A 40 -4.68 34.83 -30.33
C LEU A 40 -5.59 34.40 -29.17
N LEU A 41 -6.91 34.54 -29.33
CA LEU A 41 -7.89 34.12 -28.34
C LEU A 41 -7.94 32.60 -28.23
N GLU A 42 -7.89 31.88 -29.35
CA GLU A 42 -7.79 30.41 -29.37
C GLU A 42 -6.51 29.92 -28.68
N ILE A 43 -5.34 30.50 -29.01
CA ILE A 43 -4.07 30.15 -28.35
C ILE A 43 -4.13 30.41 -26.83
N LYS A 44 -4.75 31.51 -26.41
CA LYS A 44 -4.94 31.80 -24.98
C LYS A 44 -5.90 30.83 -24.32
N ASN A 45 -6.97 30.44 -25.01
CA ASN A 45 -7.95 29.48 -24.52
C ASN A 45 -7.33 28.10 -24.33
N ASP A 46 -6.53 27.63 -25.29
CA ASP A 46 -5.83 26.35 -25.18
C ASP A 46 -4.81 26.34 -24.05
N LYS A 47 -4.07 27.44 -23.87
CA LYS A 47 -3.20 27.62 -22.70
C LYS A 47 -4.00 27.58 -21.40
N LEU A 48 -5.15 28.25 -21.36
CA LEU A 48 -6.00 28.30 -20.17
C LEU A 48 -6.52 26.89 -19.84
N LYS A 49 -6.95 26.11 -20.84
CA LYS A 49 -7.34 24.70 -20.68
C LYS A 49 -6.20 23.83 -20.14
N ALA A 50 -5.00 23.96 -20.71
CA ALA A 50 -3.82 23.24 -20.23
C ALA A 50 -3.46 23.60 -18.77
N TRP A 51 -3.63 24.87 -18.39
CA TRP A 51 -3.45 25.30 -17.00
C TRP A 51 -4.52 24.72 -16.07
N THR A 52 -5.79 24.72 -16.48
CA THR A 52 -6.87 24.13 -15.67
C THR A 52 -6.66 22.63 -15.47
N GLU A 53 -6.30 21.89 -16.51
CA GLU A 53 -6.00 20.46 -16.40
C GLU A 53 -4.81 20.20 -15.46
N ARG A 54 -3.77 21.04 -15.53
CA ARG A 54 -2.60 20.91 -14.65
C ARG A 54 -2.95 21.22 -13.19
N ILE A 55 -3.81 22.20 -12.95
CA ILE A 55 -4.31 22.52 -11.60
C ILE A 55 -5.12 21.36 -11.06
N GLU A 56 -6.02 20.79 -11.85
CA GLU A 56 -6.84 19.64 -11.46
C GLU A 56 -5.97 18.43 -11.11
N LEU A 57 -4.95 18.13 -11.93
CA LEU A 57 -3.99 17.06 -11.64
C LEU A 57 -3.20 17.31 -10.35
N LEU A 58 -2.83 18.56 -10.06
CA LEU A 58 -2.13 18.92 -8.82
C LEU A 58 -3.05 18.79 -7.60
N GLU A 59 -4.32 19.18 -7.74
CA GLU A 59 -5.34 19.03 -6.71
C GLU A 59 -5.57 17.55 -6.38
N GLN A 60 -5.75 16.69 -7.40
CA GLN A 60 -5.90 15.25 -7.20
C GLN A 60 -4.66 14.64 -6.51
N LYS A 61 -3.46 15.08 -6.87
CA LYS A 61 -2.21 14.67 -6.19
C LYS A 61 -2.13 15.16 -4.75
N ALA A 62 -2.57 16.39 -4.47
CA ALA A 62 -2.60 16.93 -3.12
C ALA A 62 -3.58 16.16 -2.22
N ILE A 63 -4.80 15.90 -2.71
CA ILE A 63 -5.83 15.14 -1.99
C ILE A 63 -5.35 13.72 -1.71
N SER A 64 -4.76 13.04 -2.69
CA SER A 64 -4.22 11.68 -2.48
C SER A 64 -3.05 11.67 -1.49
N ALA A 65 -2.16 12.65 -1.55
CA ALA A 65 -1.06 12.78 -0.59
C ALA A 65 -1.57 13.05 0.83
N GLU A 66 -2.60 13.87 0.99
CA GLU A 66 -3.23 14.15 2.30
C GLU A 66 -3.91 12.91 2.88
N ARG A 67 -4.65 12.15 2.05
CA ARG A 67 -5.24 10.86 2.45
C ARG A 67 -4.18 9.86 2.89
N LEU A 68 -3.04 9.81 2.21
CA LEU A 68 -1.92 8.94 2.61
C LEU A 68 -1.31 9.40 3.93
N LYS A 69 -1.09 10.70 4.13
CA LYS A 69 -0.55 11.24 5.39
C LYS A 69 -1.46 10.95 6.58
N THR A 70 -2.77 11.19 6.42
CA THR A 70 -3.76 10.91 7.47
C THR A 70 -3.83 9.42 7.78
N ALA A 71 -3.84 8.55 6.77
CA ALA A 71 -3.79 7.10 6.98
C ALA A 71 -2.51 6.66 7.71
N GLN A 72 -1.35 7.21 7.34
CA GLN A 72 -0.07 6.94 8.01
C GLN A 72 -0.07 7.40 9.47
N GLN A 73 -0.62 8.58 9.76
CA GLN A 73 -0.76 9.09 11.12
C GLN A 73 -1.68 8.20 11.97
N LEU A 74 -2.80 7.74 11.40
CA LEU A 74 -3.71 6.81 12.09
C LEU A 74 -3.05 5.46 12.39
N LEU A 75 -2.29 4.93 11.43
CA LEU A 75 -1.50 3.71 11.65
C LEU A 75 -0.44 3.92 12.73
N TRP A 76 0.28 5.05 12.70
CA TRP A 76 1.33 5.35 13.66
C TRP A 76 0.80 5.49 15.09
N THR A 77 -0.30 6.24 15.25
CA THR A 77 -0.96 6.41 16.55
C THR A 77 -1.51 5.09 17.10
N ARG A 78 -1.95 4.17 16.23
CA ARG A 78 -2.33 2.80 16.63
C ARG A 78 -1.12 1.99 17.09
N VAL A 79 -0.04 2.00 16.31
CA VAL A 79 1.20 1.27 16.63
C VAL A 79 1.80 1.75 17.95
N GLN A 80 1.73 3.05 18.25
CA GLN A 80 2.15 3.62 19.54
C GLN A 80 1.42 3.07 20.75
N LYS A 81 0.16 2.63 20.59
CA LYS A 81 -0.65 2.05 21.66
C LYS A 81 -0.68 0.53 21.65
N SER A 82 0.09 -0.10 20.76
CA SER A 82 0.05 -1.55 20.59
C SER A 82 0.63 -2.30 21.80
N ASN A 83 0.10 -3.50 22.03
CA ASN A 83 0.58 -4.39 23.08
C ASN A 83 1.95 -4.99 22.66
N PRO A 84 3.03 -4.77 23.45
CA PRO A 84 4.32 -5.39 23.17
C PRO A 84 4.29 -6.92 23.24
N GLN A 85 3.36 -7.51 24.00
CA GLN A 85 3.20 -8.95 24.20
C GLN A 85 2.15 -9.58 23.26
N TYR A 86 1.71 -8.85 22.23
CA TYR A 86 0.67 -9.33 21.30
C TYR A 86 1.00 -10.70 20.68
N LEU A 87 2.24 -10.93 20.23
CA LEU A 87 2.62 -12.21 19.63
C LEU A 87 2.44 -13.37 20.61
N SER A 88 2.87 -13.21 21.86
CA SER A 88 2.71 -14.26 22.87
C SER A 88 1.24 -14.50 23.24
N GLU A 89 0.43 -13.44 23.30
CA GLU A 89 -0.97 -13.51 23.74
C GLU A 89 -1.94 -13.97 22.65
N ALA A 90 -1.74 -13.52 21.41
CA ALA A 90 -2.69 -13.75 20.31
C ALA A 90 -2.23 -14.82 19.32
N VAL A 91 -0.91 -15.00 19.14
CA VAL A 91 -0.37 -15.90 18.12
C VAL A 91 0.21 -17.17 18.75
N GLU A 92 1.07 -17.06 19.76
CA GLU A 92 1.67 -18.23 20.43
C GLU A 92 0.70 -19.01 21.30
N SER A 93 -0.41 -18.39 21.71
CA SER A 93 -1.47 -19.03 22.49
C SER A 93 -2.42 -19.90 21.66
N LEU A 94 -2.33 -19.85 20.33
CA LEU A 94 -3.21 -20.61 19.43
C LEU A 94 -3.03 -22.11 19.65
N THR A 95 -4.14 -22.79 19.89
CA THR A 95 -4.18 -24.25 19.99
C THR A 95 -4.34 -24.86 18.61
N LEU A 96 -3.35 -25.63 18.17
CA LEU A 96 -3.29 -26.19 16.82
C LEU A 96 -3.77 -27.64 16.80
N LEU A 97 -4.31 -28.05 15.65
CA LEU A 97 -4.79 -29.40 15.36
C LEU A 97 -5.76 -29.92 16.43
N ALA A 98 -6.61 -29.04 16.96
CA ALA A 98 -7.56 -29.39 18.03
C ALA A 98 -8.45 -30.61 17.70
N PRO A 99 -8.95 -30.79 16.45
CA PRO A 99 -9.69 -32.00 16.07
C PRO A 99 -8.83 -33.27 16.14
N GLU A 100 -7.60 -33.23 15.64
CA GLU A 100 -6.66 -34.37 15.71
C GLU A 100 -6.31 -34.69 17.15
N LEU A 101 -6.01 -33.68 17.97
CA LEU A 101 -5.68 -33.84 19.38
C LEU A 101 -6.77 -34.60 20.14
N ARG A 102 -8.04 -34.24 19.94
CA ARG A 102 -9.18 -34.94 20.56
C ARG A 102 -9.27 -36.39 20.11
N ARG A 103 -9.09 -36.65 18.80
CA ARG A 103 -9.12 -38.02 18.24
C ARG A 103 -7.99 -38.88 18.80
N VAL A 104 -6.76 -38.37 18.80
CA VAL A 104 -5.58 -39.08 19.30
C VAL A 104 -5.67 -39.31 20.80
N GLN A 105 -6.18 -38.34 21.57
CA GLN A 105 -6.37 -38.50 23.01
C GLN A 105 -7.39 -39.60 23.35
N ALA A 106 -8.51 -39.68 22.61
CA ALA A 106 -9.49 -40.75 22.78
C ALA A 106 -8.89 -42.13 22.43
N LEU A 107 -8.14 -42.22 21.33
CA LEU A 107 -7.48 -43.47 20.93
C LEU A 107 -6.38 -43.90 21.90
N ALA A 108 -5.57 -42.97 22.41
CA ALA A 108 -4.52 -43.27 23.37
C ALA A 108 -5.08 -43.80 24.70
N TRP A 109 -6.28 -43.34 25.09
CA TRP A 109 -6.97 -43.86 26.28
C TRP A 109 -7.50 -45.29 26.05
N GLN A 110 -8.01 -45.57 24.85
CA GLN A 110 -8.51 -46.90 24.47
C GLN A 110 -7.38 -47.92 24.24
N TYR A 111 -6.21 -47.47 23.78
CA TYR A 111 -5.05 -48.30 23.44
C TYR A 111 -3.78 -47.83 24.18
N PRO A 112 -3.69 -48.05 25.50
CA PRO A 112 -2.62 -47.50 26.33
C PRO A 112 -1.23 -48.05 25.99
N ASP A 113 -1.11 -49.25 25.42
CA ASP A 113 0.18 -49.85 25.07
C ASP A 113 0.73 -49.38 23.72
N HIS A 114 -0.06 -48.63 22.94
CA HIS A 114 0.31 -48.24 21.59
C HIS A 114 1.25 -47.02 21.58
N ARG A 115 2.56 -47.28 21.62
CA ARG A 115 3.62 -46.24 21.70
C ARG A 115 3.46 -45.09 20.70
N ALA A 116 3.14 -45.39 19.44
CA ALA A 116 3.01 -44.35 18.42
C ALA A 116 1.89 -43.33 18.70
N LEU A 117 0.83 -43.72 19.43
CA LEU A 117 -0.24 -42.80 19.83
C LEU A 117 0.24 -41.85 20.92
N HIS A 118 1.00 -42.35 21.89
CA HIS A 118 1.63 -41.52 22.93
C HIS A 118 2.71 -40.59 22.37
N ASP A 119 3.51 -41.07 21.41
CA ASP A 119 4.49 -40.24 20.70
C ASP A 119 3.79 -39.12 19.92
N ARG A 120 2.66 -39.42 19.25
CA ARG A 120 1.88 -38.40 18.54
C ARG A 120 1.19 -37.44 19.50
N LEU A 121 0.60 -37.93 20.60
CA LEU A 121 -0.03 -37.11 21.63
C LEU A 121 0.98 -36.16 22.27
N SER A 122 2.17 -36.66 22.61
CA SER A 122 3.26 -35.84 23.16
C SER A 122 3.80 -34.82 22.15
N PHE A 123 3.77 -35.12 20.84
CA PHE A 123 4.07 -34.12 19.81
C PHE A 123 3.00 -33.01 19.76
N LEU A 124 1.72 -33.37 19.75
CA LEU A 124 0.61 -32.42 19.65
C LEU A 124 0.47 -31.53 20.89
N GLN A 125 0.71 -32.07 22.09
CA GLN A 125 0.63 -31.34 23.37
C GLN A 125 1.97 -30.67 23.76
N GLY A 126 3.07 -31.21 23.25
CA GLY A 126 4.41 -30.77 23.59
C GLY A 126 4.82 -29.48 22.89
N ASP A 127 6.03 -29.03 23.20
CA ASP A 127 6.58 -27.78 22.67
C ASP A 127 7.00 -27.86 21.20
N LYS A 128 7.03 -29.07 20.61
CA LYS A 128 7.39 -29.28 19.20
C LYS A 128 6.35 -28.74 18.23
N ASN A 129 5.06 -28.78 18.60
CA ASN A 129 3.96 -28.28 17.77
C ASN A 129 3.36 -26.98 18.32
N LYS A 130 4.10 -26.22 19.12
CA LYS A 130 3.69 -24.89 19.58
C LYS A 130 4.37 -23.81 18.77
N ILE A 131 3.61 -22.77 18.47
CA ILE A 131 4.17 -21.57 17.85
C ILE A 131 5.01 -20.88 18.92
N ARG A 132 6.30 -20.75 18.64
CA ARG A 132 7.22 -19.95 19.44
C ARG A 132 8.04 -19.10 18.52
N PHE A 133 8.15 -17.84 18.86
CA PHE A 133 8.95 -16.89 18.15
C PHE A 133 10.29 -16.67 18.85
N SER A 134 11.31 -16.38 18.06
CA SER A 134 12.62 -15.95 18.54
C SER A 134 13.02 -14.70 17.79
N GLN A 135 13.47 -13.70 18.54
CA GLN A 135 14.01 -12.48 17.95
C GLN A 135 15.41 -12.77 17.41
N THR A 136 15.62 -12.48 16.14
CA THR A 136 16.88 -12.79 15.43
C THR A 136 17.72 -11.53 15.23
N VAL A 137 17.10 -10.46 14.72
CA VAL A 137 17.78 -9.20 14.42
C VAL A 137 16.95 -8.04 14.96
N GLN A 138 17.61 -7.05 15.55
CA GLN A 138 16.99 -5.79 15.92
C GLN A 138 17.63 -4.66 15.12
N ARG A 139 16.81 -3.84 14.48
CA ARG A 139 17.23 -2.63 13.79
C ARG A 139 16.56 -1.44 14.45
N GLN A 140 17.32 -0.36 14.62
CA GLN A 140 16.81 0.88 15.16
C GLN A 140 16.91 1.94 14.07
N GLY A 141 15.76 2.48 13.67
CA GLY A 141 15.66 3.66 12.83
C GLY A 141 15.44 4.91 13.68
N PRO A 142 15.53 6.11 13.08
CA PRO A 142 15.32 7.38 13.79
C PRO A 142 13.90 7.55 14.35
N PHE A 143 12.93 6.81 13.83
CA PHE A 143 11.52 6.94 14.21
C PHE A 143 10.87 5.60 14.57
N PHE A 144 11.61 4.49 14.54
CA PHE A 144 11.02 3.16 14.75
C PHE A 144 12.06 2.15 15.22
N HIS A 145 11.58 1.13 15.92
CA HIS A 145 12.32 -0.07 16.25
C HIS A 145 11.74 -1.26 15.48
N GLU A 146 12.61 -1.97 14.76
CA GLU A 146 12.25 -3.18 14.03
C GLU A 146 12.91 -4.38 14.69
N ALA A 147 12.11 -5.41 14.95
CA ALA A 147 12.60 -6.72 15.34
C ALA A 147 12.21 -7.72 14.27
N GLU A 148 13.19 -8.40 13.68
CA GLU A 148 12.97 -9.59 12.86
C GLU A 148 12.76 -10.78 13.79
N ILE A 149 11.59 -11.39 13.67
CA ILE A 149 11.11 -12.42 14.56
C ILE A 149 10.83 -13.67 13.72
N ARG A 150 11.48 -14.78 14.07
CA ARG A 150 11.37 -16.04 13.34
C ARG A 150 10.76 -17.12 14.21
N MET A 151 9.89 -17.95 13.62
CA MET A 151 9.40 -19.16 14.29
C MET A 151 10.56 -20.11 14.61
N GLN A 152 10.67 -20.53 15.88
CA GLN A 152 11.74 -21.41 16.37
C GLN A 152 11.68 -22.80 15.72
N ASN A 153 10.47 -23.34 15.59
CA ASN A 153 10.21 -24.65 15.01
C ASN A 153 9.18 -24.52 13.90
N ALA A 154 9.23 -25.43 12.91
CA ALA A 154 8.16 -25.59 11.95
C ALA A 154 6.99 -26.34 12.62
N VAL A 155 5.78 -25.84 12.41
CA VAL A 155 4.60 -26.28 13.16
C VAL A 155 3.57 -26.87 12.21
N GLN A 156 2.82 -27.88 12.66
CA GLN A 156 1.75 -28.50 11.90
C GLN A 156 0.41 -27.82 12.20
N MET A 157 -0.28 -27.40 11.14
CA MET A 157 -1.55 -26.68 11.18
C MET A 157 -2.52 -27.30 10.18
N ASN A 158 -3.81 -27.36 10.49
CA ASN A 158 -4.82 -27.61 9.48
C ASN A 158 -5.20 -26.28 8.78
N GLU A 159 -6.14 -26.34 7.84
CA GLU A 159 -6.62 -25.15 7.12
C GLU A 159 -7.28 -24.10 8.04
N SER A 160 -8.07 -24.54 9.03
CA SER A 160 -8.71 -23.62 9.97
C SER A 160 -7.71 -22.90 10.87
N ASP A 161 -6.71 -23.63 11.36
CA ASP A 161 -5.66 -23.11 12.23
C ASP A 161 -4.76 -22.14 11.46
N LEU A 162 -4.43 -22.48 10.21
CA LEU A 162 -3.66 -21.60 9.32
C LEU A 162 -4.41 -20.29 9.08
N THR A 163 -5.73 -20.36 8.86
CA THR A 163 -6.58 -19.18 8.70
C THR A 163 -6.58 -18.31 9.97
N GLN A 164 -6.69 -18.93 11.14
CA GLN A 164 -6.62 -18.22 12.43
C GLN A 164 -5.24 -17.59 12.67
N PHE A 165 -4.17 -18.31 12.33
CA PHE A 165 -2.80 -17.82 12.43
C PHE A 165 -2.57 -16.60 11.54
N LEU A 166 -2.96 -16.68 10.27
CA LEU A 166 -2.85 -15.57 9.33
C LEU A 166 -3.75 -14.40 9.74
N ALA A 167 -4.96 -14.68 10.21
CA ALA A 167 -5.85 -13.65 10.76
C ALA A 167 -5.21 -12.96 11.97
N ALA A 168 -4.59 -13.67 12.90
CA ALA A 168 -3.89 -13.06 14.03
C ALA A 168 -2.71 -12.17 13.59
N LEU A 169 -2.07 -12.48 12.46
CA LEU A 169 -0.99 -11.63 11.90
C LEU A 169 -1.53 -10.42 11.11
N GLU A 170 -2.62 -10.58 10.35
CA GLU A 170 -3.10 -9.61 9.35
C GLU A 170 -4.38 -8.85 9.71
N ASP A 171 -5.17 -9.29 10.69
CA ASP A 171 -6.45 -8.68 11.12
C ASP A 171 -6.41 -7.14 11.31
N PRO A 172 -7.01 -6.37 10.39
CA PRO A 172 -6.99 -4.91 10.44
C PRO A 172 -7.86 -4.32 11.56
N GLU A 173 -8.73 -5.11 12.19
CA GLU A 173 -9.68 -4.64 13.21
C GLU A 173 -9.11 -4.64 14.63
N SER A 174 -8.04 -5.40 14.89
CA SER A 174 -7.41 -5.46 16.21
C SER A 174 -6.77 -4.12 16.61
N LYS A 175 -7.30 -3.49 17.67
CA LYS A 175 -6.87 -2.17 18.15
C LYS A 175 -5.50 -2.18 18.83
N ASP A 176 -5.11 -3.30 19.42
CA ASP A 176 -3.91 -3.43 20.24
C ASP A 176 -2.76 -4.11 19.50
N ARG A 177 -2.91 -4.36 18.20
CA ARG A 177 -1.90 -5.08 17.41
C ARG A 177 -0.72 -4.17 17.02
N PRO A 178 0.53 -4.63 17.20
CA PRO A 178 1.68 -3.96 16.60
C PRO A 178 1.66 -4.05 15.07
N LEU A 179 2.50 -3.27 14.39
CA LEU A 179 2.68 -3.43 12.96
C LEU A 179 3.52 -4.69 12.71
N LEU A 180 2.85 -5.76 12.31
CA LEU A 180 3.46 -7.02 11.90
C LEU A 180 3.49 -7.05 10.36
N LEU A 181 4.66 -7.31 9.81
CA LEU A 181 4.88 -7.48 8.38
C LEU A 181 5.40 -8.89 8.14
N ILE A 182 4.69 -9.66 7.34
CA ILE A 182 5.13 -10.99 6.94
C ILE A 182 6.31 -10.82 5.98
N LYS A 183 7.48 -11.35 6.34
CA LYS A 183 8.67 -11.32 5.50
C LYS A 183 8.75 -12.56 4.62
N ASP A 184 8.51 -13.72 5.21
CA ASP A 184 8.51 -15.00 4.50
C ASP A 184 7.62 -16.02 5.21
N ILE A 185 6.96 -16.89 4.45
CA ILE A 185 6.18 -18.03 4.94
C ILE A 185 6.46 -19.24 4.06
N GLU A 186 7.11 -20.25 4.63
CA GLU A 186 7.23 -21.56 4.03
C GLU A 186 6.03 -22.42 4.41
N LEU A 187 5.28 -22.85 3.39
CA LEU A 187 4.13 -23.74 3.53
C LEU A 187 4.38 -25.06 2.79
N LYS A 188 4.43 -26.17 3.51
CA LYS A 188 4.61 -27.52 2.93
C LYS A 188 3.42 -28.39 3.28
N LYS A 189 2.61 -28.75 2.28
CA LYS A 189 1.49 -29.67 2.46
C LYS A 189 2.00 -31.06 2.84
N LEU A 190 1.66 -31.51 4.05
CA LEU A 190 1.81 -32.90 4.48
C LEU A 190 0.60 -33.70 3.99
N LYS A 191 0.82 -35.00 3.74
CA LYS A 191 -0.21 -35.92 3.24
C LYS A 191 -1.53 -35.77 4.00
N GLU A 192 -2.61 -35.91 3.25
CA GLU A 192 -3.98 -35.97 3.76
C GLU A 192 -4.09 -37.14 4.74
N LYS A 193 -4.33 -36.82 6.02
CA LYS A 193 -4.55 -37.83 7.06
C LYS A 193 -6.01 -37.74 7.46
N ALA A 194 -6.77 -38.81 7.21
CA ALA A 194 -8.17 -38.92 7.63
C ALA A 194 -9.02 -37.68 7.24
N ASP A 195 -8.99 -37.34 5.95
CA ASP A 195 -9.71 -36.25 5.28
C ASP A 195 -9.33 -34.81 5.70
N GLU A 196 -8.27 -34.64 6.51
CA GLU A 196 -7.74 -33.32 6.85
C GLU A 196 -6.41 -33.06 6.13
N THR A 197 -6.32 -31.90 5.46
CA THR A 197 -5.06 -31.40 4.91
C THR A 197 -4.24 -30.73 6.00
N VAL A 198 -3.04 -31.24 6.25
CA VAL A 198 -2.12 -30.70 7.26
C VAL A 198 -0.98 -30.01 6.54
N TYR A 199 -0.61 -28.82 7.01
CA TYR A 199 0.49 -28.03 6.50
C TYR A 199 1.59 -27.95 7.55
N THR A 200 2.84 -28.08 7.12
CA THR A 200 4.00 -27.64 7.90
C THR A 200 4.26 -26.19 7.56
N VAL A 201 4.22 -25.33 8.57
CA VAL A 201 4.31 -23.88 8.44
C VAL A 201 5.53 -23.38 9.19
N GLN A 202 6.32 -22.54 8.53
CA GLN A 202 7.39 -21.77 9.15
C GLN A 202 7.31 -20.33 8.65
N ALA A 203 7.31 -19.37 9.57
CA ALA A 203 7.16 -17.95 9.22
C ALA A 203 8.27 -17.09 9.81
N GLU A 204 8.58 -16.02 9.09
CA GLU A 204 9.40 -14.91 9.53
C GLU A 204 8.58 -13.61 9.42
N VAL A 205 8.54 -12.88 10.52
CA VAL A 205 7.70 -11.68 10.69
C VAL A 205 8.57 -10.54 11.20
N ILE A 206 8.40 -9.36 10.64
CA ILE A 206 9.01 -8.13 11.14
C ILE A 206 7.98 -7.44 12.02
N LYS A 207 8.34 -7.25 13.30
CA LYS A 207 7.58 -6.42 14.23
C LYS A 207 8.18 -5.02 14.21
N ARG A 208 7.39 -4.03 13.81
CA ARG A 208 7.75 -2.62 13.89
C ARG A 208 7.00 -1.97 15.05
N SER A 209 7.75 -1.42 15.98
CA SER A 209 7.25 -0.58 17.07
C SER A 209 7.79 0.85 16.92
N PRO A 210 7.16 1.83 17.59
CA PRO A 210 7.74 3.17 17.69
C PRO A 210 9.10 3.12 18.38
#